data_AF-A0A6A4NV80-F1
#
_entry.id   AF-A0A6A4NV80-F1
#
_cell.length_a   1.000
_cell.length_b   1.000
_cell.length_c   1.000
_cell.angle_alpha   90.00
_cell.angle_beta   90.00
_cell.angle_gamma   90.00
#
_symmetry.space_group_name_H-M   'P 1'
#
loop_
_entity.id
_entity.type
_entity.pdbx_description
1 polymer ?
#
loop_
_entity_poly.entity_id
_entity_poly.type
_entity_poly.pdbx_seq_one_letter_code
_entity_poly.pdbx_strand_id
1 'polypeptide(L)'
;MKIRIEDAATLGGVPKETRSKHSGFSLWDSYTSRRDHDTMIQILLHEKDPENSKDVDGFNLPTLVYLAREKRPQHRHNFKAGAMNALIRVSSKISNAKVILNVDCDMYSNSSQSVKDALCFFMDEDKGQEIAFVQFPQSFENVTKNDLYGSALKPVIEVELHGADGYGGPLYIGTCCFHRRDALCGKKYNGRFMNDWKSEIEHVMETNLQELEEQSKALACCTYEENTLWGKEVDNILSISYNTSY
;
A
#
# COMPACT_ATOMS: atom_id res chain seq x y z
N MET A 1 16.48 3.88 20.15
CA MET A 1 16.07 3.79 18.73
C MET A 1 16.43 5.06 17.95
N LYS A 2 15.96 6.24 18.37
CA LYS A 2 16.23 7.55 17.72
C LYS A 2 17.69 7.77 17.31
N ILE A 3 18.63 7.68 18.25
CA ILE A 3 20.07 7.87 17.99
C ILE A 3 20.59 6.96 16.86
N ARG A 4 20.22 5.67 16.86
CA ARG A 4 20.64 4.72 15.81
C ARG A 4 20.13 5.12 14.42
N ILE A 5 18.94 5.70 14.34
CA ILE A 5 18.36 6.18 13.08
C ILE A 5 19.07 7.47 12.64
N GLU A 6 19.31 8.40 13.57
CA GLU A 6 20.03 9.65 13.30
C GLU A 6 21.48 9.38 12.84
N ASP A 7 22.16 8.43 13.47
CA ASP A 7 23.49 7.98 13.09
C ASP A 7 23.50 7.39 11.68
N ALA A 8 22.52 6.53 11.36
CA ALA A 8 22.41 5.94 10.04
C ALA A 8 22.09 6.98 8.95
N ALA A 9 21.23 7.95 9.26
CA ALA A 9 20.90 9.06 8.36
C ALA A 9 22.13 9.94 8.11
N THR A 10 22.89 10.25 9.16
CA THR A 10 24.12 11.05 9.08
C THR A 10 25.22 10.32 8.29
N LEU A 11 25.37 9.01 8.50
CA LEU A 11 26.33 8.17 7.80
C LEU A 11 25.92 7.91 6.33
N GLY A 12 24.64 8.12 5.98
CA GLY A 12 24.08 7.75 4.68
C GLY A 12 23.93 6.23 4.49
N GLY A 13 23.91 5.48 5.60
CA GLY A 13 23.86 4.01 5.57
C GLY A 13 23.95 3.41 6.97
N VAL A 14 23.83 2.09 7.07
CA VAL A 14 24.01 1.37 8.34
C VAL A 14 25.48 1.00 8.57
N PRO A 15 25.95 0.94 9.84
CA PRO A 15 27.31 0.49 10.15
C PRO A 15 27.63 -0.88 9.53
N LYS A 16 28.90 -1.10 9.15
CA LYS A 16 29.34 -2.33 8.48
C LYS A 16 28.96 -3.60 9.23
N GLU A 17 29.06 -3.58 10.57
CA GLU A 17 28.70 -4.71 11.42
C GLU A 17 27.19 -5.06 11.35
N THR A 18 26.33 -4.05 11.28
CA THR A 18 24.89 -4.25 11.06
C THR A 18 24.63 -4.72 9.64
N ARG A 19 25.33 -4.13 8.66
CA ARG A 19 25.18 -4.49 7.24
C ARG A 19 25.53 -5.96 6.98
N SER A 20 26.58 -6.50 7.61
CA SER A 20 26.97 -7.90 7.47
C SER A 20 25.98 -8.91 8.05
N LYS A 21 25.05 -8.48 8.91
CA LYS A 21 24.02 -9.34 9.52
C LYS A 21 22.81 -9.55 8.61
N HIS A 22 22.66 -8.78 7.52
CA HIS A 22 21.53 -8.90 6.61
C HIS A 22 22.00 -9.10 5.16
N SER A 23 21.69 -10.26 4.58
CA SER A 23 22.06 -10.63 3.21
C SER A 23 21.52 -9.67 2.15
N GLY A 24 20.35 -9.06 2.38
CA GLY A 24 19.72 -8.10 1.45
C GLY A 24 20.60 -6.90 1.10
N PHE A 25 21.46 -6.44 2.02
CA PHE A 25 22.39 -5.34 1.72
C PHE A 25 23.51 -5.73 0.76
N SER A 26 23.93 -6.99 0.74
CA SER A 26 24.96 -7.46 -0.18
C SER A 26 24.47 -7.44 -1.63
N LEU A 27 23.17 -7.67 -1.83
CA LEU A 27 22.53 -7.57 -3.14
C LEU A 27 22.61 -6.12 -3.66
N TRP A 28 22.31 -5.13 -2.81
CA TRP A 28 22.45 -3.72 -3.17
C TRP A 28 23.89 -3.32 -3.54
N ASP A 29 24.89 -3.89 -2.87
CA ASP A 29 26.31 -3.61 -3.17
C ASP A 29 26.74 -4.10 -4.56
N SER A 30 26.01 -5.06 -5.14
CA SER A 30 26.29 -5.57 -6.49
C SER A 30 25.86 -4.62 -7.61
N TYR A 31 24.96 -3.66 -7.33
CA TYR A 31 24.46 -2.71 -8.34
C TYR A 31 25.15 -1.35 -8.22
N THR A 32 25.54 -0.81 -9.37
CA THR A 32 26.18 0.51 -9.47
C THR A 32 25.18 1.64 -9.78
N SER A 33 23.92 1.31 -10.09
CA SER A 33 22.91 2.26 -10.57
C SER A 33 21.56 2.08 -9.88
N ARG A 34 20.96 3.19 -9.44
CA ARG A 34 19.58 3.23 -8.91
C ARG A 34 18.50 3.06 -9.99
N ARG A 35 18.90 3.03 -11.26
CA ARG A 35 18.03 2.86 -12.43
C ARG A 35 18.25 1.53 -13.16
N ASP A 36 19.21 0.74 -12.70
CA ASP A 36 19.54 -0.55 -13.27
C ASP A 36 19.87 -1.55 -12.16
N HIS A 37 18.84 -2.27 -11.72
CA HIS A 37 18.95 -3.27 -10.66
C HIS A 37 17.78 -4.27 -10.74
N ASP A 38 18.00 -5.49 -10.25
CA ASP A 38 16.97 -6.51 -10.17
C ASP A 38 15.91 -6.17 -9.11
N THR A 39 14.83 -6.94 -9.11
CA THR A 39 13.84 -6.92 -8.03
C THR A 39 14.47 -7.41 -6.72
N MET A 40 14.18 -6.69 -5.64
CA MET A 40 14.48 -7.12 -4.27
C MET A 40 13.20 -7.18 -3.47
N ILE A 41 12.93 -8.35 -2.90
CA ILE A 41 11.83 -8.58 -1.97
C ILE A 41 12.43 -9.19 -0.73
N GLN A 42 12.06 -8.66 0.44
CA GLN A 42 12.47 -9.20 1.71
C GLN A 42 11.28 -9.15 2.68
N ILE A 43 10.89 -10.31 3.20
CA ILE A 43 9.89 -10.44 4.25
C ILE A 43 10.62 -10.24 5.57
N LEU A 44 10.38 -9.09 6.21
CA LEU A 44 11.06 -8.68 7.43
C LEU A 44 10.35 -9.19 8.69
N LEU A 45 9.03 -9.25 8.66
CA LEU A 45 8.19 -9.82 9.71
C LEU A 45 7.14 -10.69 9.03
N HIS A 46 6.90 -11.88 9.58
CA HIS A 46 5.84 -12.79 9.13
C HIS A 46 5.47 -13.72 10.27
N GLU A 47 4.19 -14.08 10.43
CA GLU A 47 3.73 -15.00 11.49
C GLU A 47 4.42 -16.38 11.53
N LYS A 48 5.11 -16.76 10.44
CA LYS A 48 5.81 -18.04 10.28
C LYS A 48 7.30 -17.93 10.63
N ASP A 49 7.81 -16.73 10.89
CA ASP A 49 9.19 -16.51 11.34
C ASP A 49 9.28 -16.81 12.85
N PRO A 50 9.94 -17.90 13.27
CA PRO A 50 9.99 -18.26 14.69
C PRO A 50 10.79 -17.27 15.55
N GLU A 51 11.69 -16.47 14.98
CA GLU A 51 12.59 -15.58 15.75
C GLU A 51 12.07 -14.15 15.85
N ASN A 52 11.36 -13.63 14.83
CA ASN A 52 10.99 -12.21 14.78
C ASN A 52 9.48 -11.95 14.62
N SER A 53 8.63 -12.98 14.67
CA SER A 53 7.19 -12.81 14.42
C SER A 53 6.37 -12.31 15.60
N LYS A 54 6.92 -12.30 16.82
CA LYS A 54 6.15 -12.02 18.04
C LYS A 54 6.69 -10.82 18.80
N ASP A 55 5.79 -10.08 19.44
CA ASP A 55 6.14 -9.05 20.39
C ASP A 55 6.58 -9.63 21.74
N VAL A 56 6.90 -8.74 22.69
CA VAL A 56 7.36 -9.11 24.04
C VAL A 56 6.32 -9.89 24.86
N ASP A 57 5.04 -9.75 24.51
CA ASP A 57 3.91 -10.40 25.17
C ASP A 57 3.49 -11.71 24.43
N GLY A 58 4.17 -12.03 23.32
CA GLY A 58 3.97 -13.25 22.55
C GLY A 58 2.89 -13.14 21.46
N PHE A 59 2.38 -11.94 21.16
CA PHE A 59 1.42 -11.71 20.08
C PHE A 59 2.12 -11.56 18.74
N ASN A 60 1.50 -12.10 17.69
CA ASN A 60 2.04 -12.00 16.34
C ASN A 60 2.01 -10.54 15.85
N LEU A 61 3.15 -10.07 15.34
CA LEU A 61 3.27 -8.80 14.65
C LEU A 61 2.73 -8.89 13.22
N PRO A 62 2.20 -7.79 12.65
CA PRO A 62 1.78 -7.76 11.26
C PRO A 62 2.92 -8.08 10.29
N THR A 63 2.60 -8.78 9.20
CA THR A 63 3.57 -9.06 8.13
C THR A 63 4.12 -7.76 7.54
N LEU A 64 5.44 -7.64 7.50
CA LEU A 64 6.16 -6.49 6.96
C LEU A 64 7.04 -6.95 5.80
N VAL A 65 6.84 -6.34 4.63
CA VAL A 65 7.56 -6.69 3.40
C VAL A 65 8.24 -5.45 2.84
N TYR A 66 9.54 -5.57 2.57
CA TYR A 66 10.28 -4.61 1.78
C TYR A 66 10.24 -5.01 0.31
N LEU A 67 9.95 -4.05 -0.57
CA LEU A 67 9.95 -4.23 -2.03
C LEU A 67 10.73 -3.10 -2.71
N ALA A 68 11.73 -3.47 -3.49
CA ALA A 68 12.29 -2.66 -4.56
C ALA A 68 12.05 -3.38 -5.89
N ARG A 69 11.17 -2.84 -6.73
CA ARG A 69 10.91 -3.38 -8.07
C ARG A 69 12.10 -3.25 -9.00
N GLU A 70 12.22 -4.15 -9.96
CA GLU A 70 13.25 -4.08 -11.00
C GLU A 70 13.15 -2.75 -11.76
N LYS A 71 14.32 -2.22 -12.14
CA LYS A 71 14.43 -1.10 -13.07
C LYS A 71 15.51 -1.41 -14.09
N ARG A 72 15.23 -1.03 -15.34
CA ARG A 72 16.21 -1.00 -16.43
C ARG A 72 16.10 0.33 -17.17
N PRO A 73 17.20 0.88 -17.70
CA PRO A 73 17.18 2.12 -18.47
C PRO A 73 16.25 2.12 -19.68
N GLN A 74 15.97 0.94 -20.25
CA GLN A 74 15.15 0.75 -21.45
C GLN A 74 13.65 0.80 -21.17
N HIS A 75 13.22 0.59 -19.93
CA HIS A 75 11.79 0.52 -19.56
C HIS A 75 11.37 1.75 -18.75
N ARG A 76 10.25 2.37 -19.15
CA ARG A 76 9.67 3.48 -18.39
C ARG A 76 9.11 2.97 -17.07
N HIS A 77 9.59 3.53 -15.96
CA HIS A 77 9.19 3.05 -14.65
C HIS A 77 7.91 3.72 -14.11
N ASN A 78 7.38 4.79 -14.70
CA ASN A 78 6.09 5.41 -14.29
C ASN A 78 6.03 5.86 -12.81
N PHE A 79 7.15 6.31 -12.25
CA PHE A 79 7.27 6.90 -10.90
C PHE A 79 6.42 6.19 -9.81
N LYS A 80 5.52 6.93 -9.13
CA LYS A 80 4.65 6.46 -8.04
C LYS A 80 3.65 5.41 -8.53
N ALA A 81 3.01 5.65 -9.68
CA ALA A 81 2.03 4.73 -10.26
C ALA A 81 2.64 3.34 -10.52
N GLY A 82 3.81 3.28 -11.16
CA GLY A 82 4.50 2.01 -11.40
C GLY A 82 4.98 1.31 -10.12
N ALA A 83 5.26 2.06 -9.05
CA ALA A 83 5.58 1.48 -7.74
C ALA A 83 4.33 0.88 -7.07
N MET A 84 3.21 1.61 -7.07
CA MET A 84 1.93 1.12 -6.53
C MET A 84 1.42 -0.11 -7.29
N ASN A 85 1.54 -0.11 -8.62
CA ASN A 85 1.19 -1.27 -9.45
C ASN A 85 2.00 -2.53 -9.05
N ALA A 86 3.32 -2.39 -8.88
CA ALA A 86 4.16 -3.49 -8.43
C ALA A 86 3.76 -3.99 -7.02
N LEU A 87 3.44 -3.08 -6.09
CA LEU A 87 2.94 -3.43 -4.76
C LEU A 87 1.61 -4.20 -4.80
N ILE A 88 0.66 -3.78 -5.64
CA ILE A 88 -0.62 -4.48 -5.81
C ILE A 88 -0.40 -5.91 -6.30
N ARG A 89 0.49 -6.11 -7.28
CA ARG A 89 0.80 -7.44 -7.81
C ARG A 89 1.56 -8.31 -6.80
N VAL A 90 2.61 -7.80 -6.17
CA VAL A 90 3.36 -8.56 -5.17
C VAL A 90 2.48 -8.94 -3.97
N SER A 91 1.63 -8.00 -3.51
CA SER A 91 0.73 -8.28 -2.39
C SER A 91 -0.34 -9.33 -2.70
N SER A 92 -0.73 -9.54 -3.96
CA SER A 92 -1.68 -10.61 -4.30
C SER A 92 -1.10 -12.00 -4.08
N LYS A 93 0.23 -12.15 -4.15
CA LYS A 93 0.93 -13.40 -3.87
C LYS A 93 1.21 -13.61 -2.39
N ILE A 94 1.46 -12.54 -1.64
CA ILE A 94 1.85 -12.61 -0.23
C ILE A 94 0.64 -12.70 0.71
N SER A 95 -0.27 -11.74 0.65
CA SER A 95 -1.41 -11.67 1.58
C SER A 95 -2.77 -11.74 0.91
N ASN A 96 -2.82 -11.42 -0.40
CA ASN A 96 -4.05 -11.32 -1.19
C ASN A 96 -5.18 -10.52 -0.51
N ALA A 97 -4.82 -9.50 0.29
CA ALA A 97 -5.80 -8.75 1.08
C ALA A 97 -6.85 -8.06 0.19
N LYS A 98 -8.15 -8.19 0.53
CA LYS A 98 -9.28 -7.66 -0.27
C LYS A 98 -9.37 -6.13 -0.27
N VAL A 99 -8.80 -5.49 0.76
CA VAL A 99 -8.73 -4.03 0.91
C VAL A 99 -7.27 -3.59 0.96
N ILE A 100 -6.96 -2.50 0.27
CA ILE A 100 -5.61 -1.92 0.17
C ILE A 100 -5.67 -0.47 0.62
N LEU A 101 -4.85 -0.09 1.59
CA LEU A 101 -4.66 1.30 1.98
C LEU A 101 -3.38 1.84 1.32
N ASN A 102 -3.45 3.00 0.68
CA ASN A 102 -2.26 3.74 0.25
C ASN A 102 -2.03 4.97 1.14
N VAL A 103 -0.77 5.15 1.56
CA VAL A 103 -0.34 6.25 2.44
C VAL A 103 1.00 6.79 1.94
N ASP A 104 1.17 8.11 1.98
CA ASP A 104 2.40 8.78 1.59
C ASP A 104 3.37 8.85 2.78
N CYS A 105 4.66 9.03 2.53
CA CYS A 105 5.67 8.93 3.59
C CYS A 105 5.66 10.11 4.59
N ASP A 106 4.93 11.17 4.27
CA ASP A 106 4.64 12.34 5.11
C ASP A 106 3.27 12.25 5.80
N MET A 107 2.53 11.16 5.60
CA MET A 107 1.23 10.91 6.20
C MET A 107 1.30 9.75 7.19
N TYR A 108 0.49 9.84 8.25
CA TYR A 108 0.31 8.77 9.22
C TYR A 108 -1.12 8.73 9.72
N SER A 109 -1.57 7.57 10.21
CA SER A 109 -2.91 7.45 10.78
C SER A 109 -2.96 8.10 12.16
N ASN A 110 -3.90 9.02 12.35
CA ASN A 110 -4.16 9.69 13.62
C ASN A 110 -5.14 8.92 14.53
N SER A 111 -5.73 7.82 14.05
CA SER A 111 -6.72 7.03 14.79
C SER A 111 -6.55 5.54 14.53
N SER A 112 -6.49 4.75 15.60
CA SER A 112 -6.48 3.29 15.50
C SER A 112 -7.80 2.70 14.98
N GLN A 113 -8.87 3.51 14.87
CA GLN A 113 -10.16 3.06 14.34
C GLN A 113 -10.29 3.22 12.82
N SER A 114 -9.39 3.93 12.13
CA SER A 114 -9.56 4.23 10.70
C SER A 114 -9.81 3.00 9.82
N VAL A 115 -9.16 1.86 10.13
CA VAL A 115 -9.41 0.60 9.41
C VAL A 115 -10.83 0.09 9.66
N LYS A 116 -11.32 0.12 10.90
CA LYS A 116 -12.68 -0.31 11.22
C LYS A 116 -13.72 0.61 10.56
N ASP A 117 -13.50 1.91 10.61
CA ASP A 117 -14.38 2.90 10.01
C ASP A 117 -14.48 2.68 8.49
N ALA A 118 -13.36 2.42 7.81
CA ALA A 118 -13.36 2.08 6.40
C ALA A 118 -14.10 0.76 6.11
N LEU A 119 -13.91 -0.26 6.95
CA LEU A 119 -14.57 -1.55 6.80
C LEU A 119 -16.08 -1.47 6.95
N CYS A 120 -16.62 -0.58 7.81
CA CYS A 120 -18.05 -0.35 7.91
C CYS A 120 -18.69 -0.04 6.55
N PHE A 121 -18.00 0.71 5.69
CA PHE A 121 -18.49 0.99 4.33
C PHE A 121 -18.42 -0.23 3.43
N PHE A 122 -17.27 -0.91 3.37
CA PHE A 122 -17.12 -2.07 2.48
C PHE A 122 -17.99 -3.27 2.85
N MET A 123 -18.34 -3.39 4.13
CA MET A 123 -19.13 -4.47 4.71
C MET A 123 -20.62 -4.13 4.85
N ASP A 124 -21.04 -2.93 4.45
CA ASP A 124 -22.46 -2.57 4.38
C ASP A 124 -23.21 -3.55 3.46
N GLU A 125 -24.30 -4.13 3.95
CA GLU A 125 -25.02 -5.21 3.27
C GLU A 125 -25.73 -4.73 2.00
N ASP A 126 -26.19 -3.47 1.99
CA ASP A 126 -26.98 -2.91 0.90
C ASP A 126 -26.09 -2.28 -0.17
N LYS A 127 -25.14 -1.44 0.25
CA LYS A 127 -24.34 -0.58 -0.64
C LYS A 127 -22.86 -0.94 -0.68
N GLY A 128 -22.34 -1.74 0.24
CA GLY A 128 -20.89 -1.94 0.37
C GLY A 128 -20.23 -2.50 -0.89
N GLN A 129 -20.98 -3.24 -1.71
CA GLN A 129 -20.49 -3.79 -2.98
C GLN A 129 -20.29 -2.74 -4.08
N GLU A 130 -21.02 -1.64 -4.01
CA GLU A 130 -20.93 -0.53 -4.95
C GLU A 130 -19.72 0.36 -4.62
N ILE A 131 -19.18 0.23 -3.41
CA ILE A 131 -18.05 1.03 -2.94
C ILE A 131 -16.75 0.42 -3.42
N ALA A 132 -16.08 1.15 -4.32
CA ALA A 132 -14.76 0.79 -4.80
C ALA A 132 -13.63 1.33 -3.92
N PHE A 133 -13.81 2.48 -3.29
CA PHE A 133 -12.85 3.04 -2.34
C PHE A 133 -13.51 4.01 -1.35
N VAL A 134 -12.83 4.22 -0.22
CA VAL A 134 -13.20 5.16 0.85
C VAL A 134 -12.02 6.13 1.03
N GLN A 135 -12.25 7.40 0.74
CA GLN A 135 -11.24 8.46 0.82
C GLN A 135 -11.33 9.17 2.17
N PHE A 136 -10.25 9.14 2.95
CA PHE A 136 -10.17 9.93 4.19
C PHE A 136 -9.63 11.33 3.89
N PRO A 137 -10.09 12.36 4.62
CA PRO A 137 -9.56 13.71 4.48
C PRO A 137 -8.09 13.75 4.95
N GLN A 138 -7.27 14.55 4.25
CA GLN A 138 -5.89 14.81 4.67
C GLN A 138 -5.88 15.89 5.75
N SER A 139 -5.10 15.71 6.81
CA SER A 139 -4.93 16.71 7.86
C SER A 139 -3.46 17.05 7.99
N PHE A 140 -3.13 18.34 7.94
CA PHE A 140 -1.76 18.83 7.99
C PHE A 140 -1.45 19.44 9.35
N GLU A 141 -0.30 19.08 9.90
CA GLU A 141 0.20 19.70 11.12
C GLU A 141 0.85 21.06 10.85
N ASN A 142 0.99 21.87 11.90
CA ASN A 142 1.70 23.15 11.88
C ASN A 142 1.11 24.20 10.92
N VAL A 143 -0.18 24.08 10.59
CA VAL A 143 -0.89 25.12 9.84
C VAL A 143 -1.01 26.38 10.69
N THR A 144 -0.57 27.51 10.14
CA THR A 144 -0.67 28.81 10.84
C THR A 144 -2.13 29.22 11.01
N LYS A 145 -2.45 29.96 12.07
CA LYS A 145 -3.83 30.42 12.36
C LYS A 145 -4.50 31.12 11.17
N ASN A 146 -3.74 31.90 10.40
CA ASN A 146 -4.27 32.66 9.27
C ASN A 146 -4.31 31.85 7.96
N ASP A 147 -3.61 30.72 7.91
CA ASP A 147 -3.47 29.84 6.74
C ASP A 147 -3.37 30.58 5.40
N LEU A 148 -2.47 31.58 5.32
CA LEU A 148 -2.40 32.51 4.19
C LEU A 148 -2.17 31.80 2.84
N TYR A 149 -1.51 30.64 2.88
CA TYR A 149 -1.19 29.84 1.70
C TYR A 149 -2.19 28.71 1.44
N GLY A 150 -3.25 28.59 2.24
CA GLY A 150 -4.26 27.53 2.09
C GLY A 150 -3.70 26.13 2.30
N SER A 151 -2.69 25.97 3.16
CA SER A 151 -2.00 24.71 3.41
C SER A 151 -2.88 23.67 4.08
N ALA A 152 -3.95 24.07 4.78
CA ALA A 152 -4.91 23.11 5.33
C ALA A 152 -5.86 22.54 4.26
N LEU A 153 -5.88 23.08 3.03
CA LEU A 153 -6.80 22.65 1.96
C LEU A 153 -8.28 22.61 2.38
N LYS A 154 -8.69 23.50 3.29
CA LYS A 154 -10.05 23.51 3.87
C LYS A 154 -11.19 23.46 2.85
N PRO A 155 -11.18 24.23 1.73
CA PRO A 155 -12.27 24.15 0.77
C PRO A 155 -12.44 22.75 0.18
N VAL A 156 -11.33 22.08 -0.13
CA VAL A 156 -11.34 20.71 -0.66
C VAL A 156 -11.94 19.76 0.37
N ILE A 157 -11.42 19.82 1.60
CA ILE A 157 -11.76 18.87 2.66
C ILE A 157 -13.17 19.10 3.23
N GLU A 158 -13.52 20.33 3.56
CA GLU A 158 -14.76 20.69 4.28
C GLU A 158 -15.94 20.96 3.34
N VAL A 159 -15.72 21.12 2.03
CA VAL A 159 -16.80 21.42 1.07
C VAL A 159 -16.78 20.48 -0.12
N GLU A 160 -15.70 20.42 -0.89
CA GLU A 160 -15.70 19.72 -2.18
C GLU A 160 -15.86 18.20 -2.02
N LEU A 161 -15.12 17.57 -1.10
CA LEU A 161 -15.23 16.13 -0.85
C LEU A 161 -16.65 15.74 -0.40
N HIS A 162 -17.24 16.53 0.50
CA HIS A 162 -18.61 16.30 0.98
C HIS A 162 -19.66 16.55 -0.11
N GLY A 163 -19.47 17.58 -0.94
CA GLY A 163 -20.36 17.86 -2.06
C GLY A 163 -20.33 16.76 -3.12
N ALA A 164 -19.12 16.29 -3.47
CA ALA A 164 -18.93 15.18 -4.39
C ALA A 164 -19.50 13.87 -3.85
N ASP A 165 -19.43 13.64 -2.54
CA ASP A 165 -20.05 12.46 -1.92
C ASP A 165 -21.56 12.39 -2.16
N GLY A 166 -22.25 13.53 -2.13
CA GLY A 166 -23.67 13.64 -2.52
C GLY A 166 -23.95 13.32 -4.00
N TYR A 167 -22.92 13.23 -4.84
CA TYR A 167 -22.99 13.00 -6.29
C TYR A 167 -22.16 11.78 -6.73
N GLY A 168 -22.20 10.70 -5.94
CA GLY A 168 -21.53 9.44 -6.31
C GLY A 168 -20.03 9.44 -5.98
N GLY A 169 -19.66 10.12 -4.89
CA GLY A 169 -18.41 9.93 -4.16
C GLY A 169 -17.31 10.96 -4.41
N PRO A 170 -16.37 11.08 -3.47
CA PRO A 170 -15.20 11.95 -3.62
C PRO A 170 -14.22 11.42 -4.67
N LEU A 171 -13.38 12.34 -5.16
CA LEU A 171 -12.23 11.99 -5.99
C LEU A 171 -11.14 11.32 -5.15
N TYR A 172 -10.39 10.42 -5.77
CA TYR A 172 -9.14 9.93 -5.19
C TYR A 172 -8.06 11.01 -5.25
N ILE A 173 -7.53 11.41 -4.10
CA ILE A 173 -6.57 12.53 -3.96
C ILE A 173 -5.13 12.09 -3.66
N GLY A 174 -4.80 10.82 -3.93
CA GLY A 174 -3.41 10.35 -3.99
C GLY A 174 -2.85 9.70 -2.73
N THR A 175 -3.55 9.78 -1.59
CA THR A 175 -3.15 9.21 -0.29
C THR A 175 -4.36 9.05 0.64
N CYS A 176 -4.18 8.38 1.78
CA CYS A 176 -5.22 8.17 2.80
C CYS A 176 -6.52 7.53 2.25
N CYS A 177 -6.39 6.59 1.32
CA CYS A 177 -7.54 6.00 0.65
C CYS A 177 -7.51 4.47 0.79
N PHE A 178 -8.62 3.91 1.27
CA PHE A 178 -8.83 2.47 1.28
C PHE A 178 -9.51 2.05 -0.01
N HIS A 179 -8.96 1.10 -0.72
CA HIS A 179 -9.46 0.62 -1.99
C HIS A 179 -9.85 -0.85 -1.91
N ARG A 180 -10.94 -1.22 -2.57
CA ARG A 180 -11.26 -2.60 -2.89
C ARG A 180 -10.27 -3.09 -3.95
N ARG A 181 -9.53 -4.16 -3.65
CA ARG A 181 -8.52 -4.74 -4.56
C ARG A 181 -9.11 -5.03 -5.94
N ASP A 182 -10.28 -5.65 -5.96
CA ASP A 182 -10.99 -5.99 -7.20
C ASP A 182 -11.19 -4.77 -8.11
N ALA A 183 -11.61 -3.64 -7.55
CA ALA A 183 -11.80 -2.41 -8.31
C ALA A 183 -10.47 -1.86 -8.84
N LEU A 184 -9.40 -1.87 -8.03
CA LEU A 184 -8.05 -1.49 -8.48
C LEU A 184 -7.51 -2.42 -9.57
N CYS A 185 -7.92 -3.68 -9.59
CA CYS A 185 -7.53 -4.67 -10.60
C CYS A 185 -8.44 -4.65 -11.85
N GLY A 186 -9.33 -3.66 -12.00
CA GLY A 186 -10.21 -3.52 -13.18
C GLY A 186 -11.41 -4.47 -13.18
N LYS A 187 -11.78 -5.06 -12.05
CA LYS A 187 -13.00 -5.85 -11.95
C LYS A 187 -14.21 -4.92 -11.96
N LYS A 188 -15.00 -5.01 -13.02
CA LYS A 188 -16.25 -4.25 -13.16
C LYS A 188 -17.30 -4.78 -12.21
N TYR A 189 -18.00 -3.85 -11.56
CA TYR A 189 -19.19 -4.18 -10.80
C TYR A 189 -20.27 -4.71 -11.76
N ASN A 190 -20.81 -5.89 -11.46
CA ASN A 190 -21.79 -6.58 -12.30
C ASN A 190 -23.17 -6.70 -11.63
N GLY A 191 -23.40 -5.98 -10.52
CA GLY A 191 -24.66 -6.00 -9.78
C GLY A 191 -25.00 -7.32 -9.09
N ARG A 192 -24.12 -8.33 -9.11
CA ARG A 192 -24.34 -9.63 -8.48
C ARG A 192 -23.49 -9.78 -7.23
N PHE A 193 -24.14 -10.17 -6.15
CA PHE A 193 -23.55 -10.46 -4.86
C PHE A 193 -22.47 -11.56 -4.98
N MET A 194 -21.23 -11.24 -4.61
CA MET A 194 -20.21 -12.22 -4.24
C MET A 194 -19.39 -11.69 -3.07
N ASN A 195 -20.05 -11.58 -1.91
CA ASN A 195 -19.39 -11.25 -0.66
C ASN A 195 -18.76 -12.50 -0.05
N ASP A 196 -17.68 -12.96 -0.65
CA ASP A 196 -16.90 -14.05 -0.05
C ASP A 196 -15.72 -13.49 0.74
N TRP A 197 -16.02 -12.79 1.83
CA TRP A 197 -15.01 -12.34 2.79
C TRP A 197 -14.30 -13.51 3.49
N LYS A 198 -14.84 -14.74 3.39
CA LYS A 198 -14.38 -15.93 4.11
C LYS A 198 -13.52 -16.88 3.25
N SER A 199 -13.64 -16.86 1.93
CA SER A 199 -13.09 -17.87 1.01
C SER A 199 -11.57 -17.95 0.88
N GLU A 200 -10.81 -16.91 1.23
CA GLU A 200 -9.43 -16.79 0.69
C GLU A 200 -8.33 -16.62 1.75
N ILE A 201 -8.54 -17.10 2.98
CA ILE A 201 -7.41 -17.25 3.92
C ILE A 201 -6.65 -18.57 3.67
N GLU A 202 -7.22 -19.51 2.89
CA GLU A 202 -6.66 -20.86 2.72
C GLU A 202 -5.47 -20.98 1.73
N HIS A 203 -5.08 -19.92 1.01
CA HIS A 203 -4.13 -20.07 -0.11
C HIS A 203 -2.68 -19.61 0.09
N VAL A 204 -2.21 -19.35 1.31
CA VAL A 204 -0.76 -19.39 1.60
C VAL A 204 -0.38 -20.77 2.15
N MET A 205 -0.71 -21.80 1.36
CA MET A 205 -0.22 -23.17 1.51
C MET A 205 1.29 -23.16 1.77
N GLU A 206 1.74 -23.84 2.82
CA GLU A 206 3.03 -24.55 3.05
C GLU A 206 4.32 -24.09 2.32
N THR A 207 4.42 -22.84 1.89
CA THR A 207 5.57 -22.36 1.11
C THR A 207 6.57 -21.75 2.08
N ASN A 208 7.84 -22.14 1.94
CA ASN A 208 8.94 -21.51 2.66
C ASN A 208 8.99 -20.00 2.34
N LEU A 209 9.28 -19.13 3.32
CA LEU A 209 9.33 -17.67 3.13
C LEU A 209 10.29 -17.28 2.00
N GLN A 210 11.43 -17.96 1.90
CA GLN A 210 12.40 -17.72 0.83
C GLN A 210 11.84 -18.05 -0.57
N GLU A 211 11.04 -19.12 -0.66
CA GLU A 211 10.38 -19.48 -1.91
C GLU A 211 9.26 -18.49 -2.25
N LEU A 212 8.52 -18.00 -1.24
CA LEU A 212 7.52 -16.96 -1.43
C LEU A 212 8.15 -15.65 -1.94
N GLU A 213 9.30 -15.25 -1.39
CA GLU A 213 10.08 -14.10 -1.88
C GLU A 213 10.48 -14.30 -3.34
N GLU A 214 11.04 -15.46 -3.68
CA GLU A 214 11.53 -15.76 -5.04
C GLU A 214 10.39 -15.75 -6.07
N GLN A 215 9.28 -16.43 -5.78
CA GLN A 215 8.10 -16.44 -6.65
C GLN A 215 7.50 -15.04 -6.83
N SER A 216 7.59 -14.19 -5.80
CA SER A 216 7.06 -12.83 -5.84
C SER A 216 7.91 -11.89 -6.70
N LYS A 217 9.21 -12.17 -6.93
CA LYS A 217 10.10 -11.29 -7.69
C LYS A 217 9.63 -11.05 -9.12
N ALA A 218 9.08 -12.08 -9.76
CA ALA A 218 8.55 -12.01 -11.12
C ALA A 218 7.42 -10.97 -11.26
N LEU A 219 6.65 -10.73 -10.20
CA LEU A 219 5.51 -9.79 -10.20
C LEU A 219 5.94 -8.32 -10.15
N ALA A 220 7.20 -8.05 -9.79
CA ALA A 220 7.79 -6.72 -9.75
C ALA A 220 8.82 -6.47 -10.87
N CYS A 221 8.83 -7.34 -11.88
CA CYS A 221 9.64 -7.17 -13.09
C CYS A 221 9.23 -5.91 -13.87
N CYS A 222 10.21 -5.26 -14.50
CA CYS A 222 10.00 -4.03 -15.25
C CYS A 222 9.28 -4.23 -16.60
N THR A 223 9.26 -5.46 -17.11
CA THR A 223 8.54 -5.85 -18.33
C THR A 223 7.18 -6.47 -18.05
N TYR A 224 6.77 -6.59 -16.78
CA TYR A 224 5.50 -7.25 -16.43
C TYR A 224 4.30 -6.64 -17.16
N GLU A 225 4.29 -5.33 -17.35
CA GLU A 225 3.17 -4.62 -17.98
C GLU A 225 3.19 -4.71 -19.51
N GLU A 226 4.31 -5.15 -20.10
CA GLU A 226 4.45 -5.31 -21.55
C GLU A 226 3.48 -6.39 -22.04
N ASN A 227 2.74 -6.07 -23.11
CA ASN A 227 1.71 -6.95 -23.68
C ASN A 227 0.55 -7.32 -22.72
N THR A 228 0.44 -6.67 -21.56
CA THR A 228 -0.74 -6.79 -20.69
C THR A 228 -1.69 -5.60 -20.87
N LEU A 229 -2.91 -5.74 -20.35
CA LEU A 229 -3.87 -4.63 -20.18
C LEU A 229 -3.62 -3.83 -18.89
N TRP A 230 -2.68 -4.28 -18.04
CA TRP A 230 -2.39 -3.64 -16.76
C TRP A 230 -1.89 -2.21 -16.96
N GLY A 231 -2.54 -1.25 -16.30
CA GLY A 231 -2.21 0.18 -16.43
C GLY A 231 -2.61 0.83 -17.76
N LYS A 232 -3.29 0.10 -18.67
CA LYS A 232 -3.82 0.63 -19.94
C LYS A 232 -5.31 0.89 -19.91
N GLU A 233 -6.07 0.15 -19.09
CA GLU A 233 -7.50 0.35 -18.91
C GLU A 233 -7.74 1.24 -17.68
N VAL A 234 -8.41 2.37 -17.90
CA VAL A 234 -9.00 3.20 -16.84
C VAL A 234 -10.47 2.85 -16.80
N ASP A 235 -10.86 2.00 -15.86
CA ASP A 235 -12.28 1.76 -15.61
C ASP A 235 -12.86 2.91 -14.78
N ASN A 236 -14.08 3.34 -15.13
CA ASN A 236 -14.83 4.35 -14.38
C ASN A 236 -15.21 3.78 -13.02
N ILE A 237 -14.37 4.02 -12.02
CA ILE A 237 -14.58 3.55 -10.64
C ILE A 237 -15.54 4.52 -9.94
N LEU A 238 -16.75 4.05 -9.60
CA LEU A 238 -17.69 4.75 -8.71
C LEU A 238 -17.14 4.77 -7.28
N SER A 239 -17.12 5.94 -6.64
CA SER A 239 -16.71 6.12 -5.24
C SER A 239 -17.93 6.45 -4.38
N ILE A 240 -17.90 6.15 -3.08
CA ILE A 240 -18.84 6.72 -2.10
C ILE A 240 -18.07 6.78 -0.77
N SER A 241 -18.16 7.89 -0.04
CA SER A 241 -17.48 8.11 1.24
C SER A 241 -18.36 8.86 2.22
N TYR A 242 -19.05 8.17 3.13
CA TYR A 242 -19.87 8.84 4.13
C TYR A 242 -19.08 9.34 5.35
N ASN A 243 -19.62 10.40 5.92
CA ASN A 243 -19.25 11.10 7.14
C ASN A 243 -18.86 10.18 8.32
N THR A 244 -17.72 10.44 8.95
CA THR A 244 -17.57 10.29 10.41
C THR A 244 -17.31 11.67 11.00
N SER A 245 -18.40 12.38 11.32
CA SER A 245 -18.33 13.53 12.20
C SER A 245 -18.12 13.01 13.63
N TYR A 246 -17.02 13.41 14.27
CA TYR A 246 -16.95 13.49 15.73
C TYR A 246 -16.88 14.97 16.11
#